data_AF-A0A8H7ZG80-F1
#
_entry.id   AF-A0A8H7ZG80-F1
#
_cell.length_a   1.000
_cell.length_b   1.000
_cell.length_c   1.000
_cell.angle_alpha   90.00
_cell.angle_beta   90.00
_cell.angle_gamma   90.00
#
_symmetry.space_group_name_H-M   'P 1'
#
loop_
_entity.id
_entity.type
_entity.pdbx_description
1 polymer ?
#
loop_
_entity_poly.entity_id
_entity_poly.type
_entity_poly.pdbx_seq_one_letter_code
_entity_poly.pdbx_strand_id
1 'polypeptide(L)'
;MADKIREKNQYALLKQKYQGIGNADTTRDEFQTTIYNDTVASLAHHKHLNYYNSIVVNKHPSLMKQEMIKKIKSESPKSTRKLIEDSQR
;
A
#
# COMPACT_ATOMS: atom_id res chain seq x y z
N MET A 1 -11.35 32.16 11.64
CA MET A 1 -12.06 30.86 11.74
C MET A 1 -12.43 30.30 10.37
N ALA A 2 -12.83 31.13 9.39
CA ALA A 2 -13.13 30.69 8.03
C ALA A 2 -11.96 29.98 7.33
N ASP A 3 -10.72 30.45 7.51
CA ASP A 3 -9.54 29.86 6.89
C ASP A 3 -9.30 28.41 7.33
N LYS A 4 -9.48 28.11 8.62
CA LYS A 4 -9.37 26.76 9.17
C LYS A 4 -10.42 25.80 8.58
N ILE A 5 -11.62 26.31 8.27
CA ILE A 5 -12.68 25.50 7.63
C ILE A 5 -12.32 25.25 6.16
N ARG A 6 -11.84 26.30 5.46
CA ARG A 6 -11.37 26.18 4.07
C ARG A 6 -10.25 25.15 3.94
N GLU A 7 -9.28 25.17 4.85
CA GLU A 7 -8.18 24.21 4.90
C GLU A 7 -8.66 22.77 5.13
N LYS A 8 -9.60 22.55 6.07
CA LYS A 8 -10.17 21.22 6.31
C LYS A 8 -10.90 20.67 5.08
N ASN A 9 -11.68 21.51 4.40
CA ASN A 9 -12.40 21.12 3.20
C ASN A 9 -11.44 20.81 2.04
N GLN A 10 -10.40 21.63 1.88
CA GLN A 10 -9.36 21.39 0.89
C GLN A 10 -8.59 20.10 1.17
N TYR A 11 -8.26 19.83 2.44
CA TYR A 11 -7.63 18.58 2.85
C TYR A 11 -8.52 17.36 2.54
N ALA A 12 -9.81 17.42 2.86
CA ALA A 12 -10.74 16.33 2.56
C ALA A 12 -10.81 16.02 1.06
N LEU A 13 -10.87 17.07 0.22
CA LEU A 13 -10.86 16.94 -1.23
C LEU A 13 -9.55 16.32 -1.75
N LEU A 14 -8.41 16.78 -1.22
CA LEU A 14 -7.10 16.24 -1.60
C LEU A 14 -6.94 14.78 -1.17
N LYS A 15 -7.37 14.43 0.05
CA LYS A 15 -7.32 13.06 0.58
C LYS A 15 -8.17 12.09 -0.25
N GLN A 16 -9.30 12.54 -0.79
CA GLN A 16 -10.11 11.74 -1.71
C GLN A 16 -9.42 11.54 -3.06
N LYS A 17 -8.72 12.57 -3.56
CA LYS A 17 -8.08 12.54 -4.88
C LYS A 17 -6.77 11.76 -4.89
N TYR A 18 -5.96 11.92 -3.85
CA TYR A 18 -4.64 11.34 -3.71
C TYR A 18 -4.63 10.44 -2.49
N GLN A 19 -4.73 9.14 -2.74
CA GLN A 19 -4.68 8.14 -1.70
C GLN A 19 -3.27 8.12 -1.08
N GLY A 20 -3.20 8.09 0.25
CA GLY A 20 -1.93 8.16 0.99
C GLY A 20 -1.57 9.53 1.57
N ILE A 21 -2.40 10.56 1.38
CA ILE A 21 -2.24 11.84 2.08
C ILE A 21 -2.51 11.65 3.59
N GLY A 22 -1.47 11.85 4.38
CA GLY A 22 -1.53 11.88 5.85
C GLY A 22 -1.83 13.27 6.42
N ASN A 23 -2.13 13.29 7.72
CA ASN A 23 -2.24 14.46 8.59
C ASN A 23 -1.53 14.16 9.93
N ALA A 24 -1.55 15.12 10.87
CA ALA A 24 -0.92 14.95 12.18
C ALA A 24 -1.45 13.73 12.98
N ASP A 25 -2.70 13.34 12.73
CA ASP A 25 -3.37 12.24 13.42
C ASP A 25 -3.21 10.89 12.69
N THR A 26 -2.42 10.82 11.62
CA THR A 26 -2.23 9.58 10.86
C THR A 26 -1.50 8.55 11.71
N THR A 27 -2.12 7.38 11.85
CA THR A 27 -1.55 6.30 12.65
C THR A 27 -0.37 5.66 11.92
N ARG A 28 0.55 5.08 12.69
CA ARG A 28 1.68 4.32 12.15
C ARG A 28 1.22 3.26 11.14
N ASP A 29 0.09 2.62 11.40
CA ASP A 29 -0.38 1.49 10.61
C ASP A 29 -1.01 1.92 9.28
N GLU A 30 -1.76 3.03 9.29
CA GLU A 30 -2.24 3.65 8.05
C GLU A 30 -1.06 4.03 7.17
N PHE A 31 -0.05 4.68 7.74
CA PHE A 31 1.17 5.08 7.03
C PHE A 31 1.93 3.87 6.45
N GLN A 32 2.13 2.82 7.26
CA GLN A 32 2.79 1.59 6.80
C GLN A 32 1.99 0.88 5.70
N THR A 33 0.66 0.90 5.77
CA THR A 33 -0.21 0.32 4.74
C THR A 33 -0.10 1.08 3.43
N THR A 34 -0.06 2.42 3.47
CA THR A 34 0.18 3.25 2.29
C THR A 34 1.53 2.92 1.65
N ILE A 35 2.62 2.91 2.43
CA ILE A 35 3.96 2.58 1.92
C ILE A 35 3.98 1.18 1.30
N TYR A 36 3.41 0.19 1.99
CA TYR A 36 3.36 -1.18 1.47
C TYR A 36 2.66 -1.23 0.11
N ASN A 37 1.49 -0.62 -0.01
CA ASN A 37 0.75 -0.60 -1.27
C ASN A 37 1.52 0.10 -2.39
N ASP A 38 2.18 1.22 -2.11
CA ASP A 38 2.98 1.96 -3.08
C ASP A 38 4.21 1.16 -3.54
N THR A 39 4.88 0.47 -2.61
CA THR A 39 6.01 -0.40 -2.94
C THR A 39 5.59 -1.58 -3.81
N VAL A 40 4.52 -2.29 -3.43
CA VAL A 40 4.02 -3.44 -4.19
C VAL A 40 3.52 -3.01 -5.57
N ALA A 41 2.82 -1.88 -5.68
CA ALA A 41 2.43 -1.29 -6.96
C ALA A 41 3.66 -0.97 -7.82
N SER A 42 4.69 -0.36 -7.23
CA SER A 42 5.93 -0.03 -7.95
C SER A 42 6.63 -1.29 -8.47
N LEU A 43 6.74 -2.34 -7.65
CA LEU A 43 7.32 -3.62 -8.06
C LEU A 43 6.52 -4.31 -9.18
N ALA A 44 5.19 -4.17 -9.18
CA ALA A 44 4.32 -4.80 -10.17
C ALA A 44 4.32 -4.07 -11.53
N HIS A 45 4.38 -2.74 -11.53
CA HIS A 45 4.20 -1.93 -12.73
C HIS A 45 5.50 -1.58 -13.46
N HIS A 46 6.62 -1.42 -12.76
CA HIS A 46 7.90 -1.14 -13.40
C HIS A 46 8.48 -2.42 -14.01
N LYS A 47 8.64 -2.44 -15.35
CA LYS A 47 9.05 -3.62 -16.12
C LYS A 47 10.35 -4.25 -15.59
N HIS A 48 11.37 -3.43 -15.30
CA HIS A 48 12.67 -3.92 -14.83
C HIS A 48 12.60 -4.53 -13.42
N LEU A 49 11.85 -3.91 -12.51
CA LEU A 49 11.67 -4.43 -11.15
C LEU A 49 10.85 -5.71 -11.14
N ASN A 50 9.76 -5.75 -11.92
CA ASN A 50 8.97 -6.97 -12.06
C ASN A 50 9.79 -8.10 -12.69
N TYR A 51 10.58 -7.80 -13.72
CA TYR A 51 11.43 -8.80 -14.38
C TYR A 51 12.50 -9.36 -13.43
N TYR A 52 13.20 -8.49 -12.70
CA TYR A 52 14.18 -8.90 -11.68
C TYR A 52 13.53 -9.84 -10.65
N ASN A 53 12.39 -9.45 -10.09
CA ASN A 53 11.67 -10.28 -9.12
C ASN A 53 11.17 -11.59 -9.72
N SER A 54 10.75 -11.59 -10.99
CA SER A 54 10.28 -12.78 -11.69
C SER A 54 11.40 -13.82 -11.88
N ILE A 55 12.64 -13.36 -12.09
CA ILE A 55 13.83 -14.23 -12.18
C ILE A 55 14.10 -14.85 -10.81
N VAL A 56 14.13 -14.03 -9.75
CA VAL A 56 14.43 -14.50 -8.37
C VAL A 56 13.41 -15.56 -7.91
N VAL A 57 12.13 -15.34 -8.21
CA VAL A 57 11.03 -16.23 -7.79
C VAL A 57 10.81 -17.38 -8.80
N ASN A 58 11.52 -17.38 -9.93
CA ASN A 58 11.36 -18.32 -11.04
C ASN A 58 9.90 -18.45 -11.52
N LYS A 59 9.26 -17.30 -11.77
CA LYS A 59 7.87 -17.21 -12.27
C LYS A 59 7.82 -16.37 -13.53
N HIS A 60 6.81 -16.61 -14.37
CA HIS A 60 6.57 -15.76 -15.53
C HIS A 60 6.20 -14.31 -15.07
N PRO A 61 6.73 -13.26 -15.71
CA PRO A 61 6.50 -11.86 -15.30
C PRO A 61 5.03 -11.45 -15.18
N SER A 62 4.13 -11.99 -16.02
CA SER A 62 2.70 -11.72 -15.92
C SER A 62 2.06 -12.33 -14.68
N LEU A 63 2.48 -13.54 -14.28
CA LEU A 63 1.98 -14.18 -13.07
C LEU A 63 2.47 -13.42 -11.83
N MET A 64 3.75 -13.04 -11.81
CA MET A 64 4.33 -12.24 -10.74
C MET A 64 3.59 -10.91 -10.55
N LYS A 65 3.27 -10.22 -11.65
CA LYS A 65 2.48 -8.98 -11.63
C LYS A 65 1.08 -9.21 -11.03
N GLN A 66 0.40 -10.28 -11.44
CA GLN A 66 -0.93 -10.61 -10.90
C GLN A 66 -0.89 -10.91 -9.40
N GLU A 67 0.12 -11.67 -8.95
CA GLU A 67 0.32 -11.98 -7.52
C GLU A 67 0.55 -10.71 -6.71
N MET A 68 1.41 -9.80 -7.18
CA MET A 68 1.66 -8.53 -6.51
C MET A 68 0.42 -7.64 -6.47
N ILE A 69 -0.35 -7.54 -7.56
CA ILE A 69 -1.60 -6.75 -7.57
C ILE A 69 -2.63 -7.30 -6.57
N LYS A 70 -2.72 -8.63 -6.41
CA LYS A 70 -3.62 -9.25 -5.43
C LYS A 70 -3.29 -8.84 -3.98
N LYS A 71 -2.01 -8.59 -3.67
CA LYS A 71 -1.54 -8.22 -2.32
C LYS A 71 -1.91 -6.79 -1.89
N ILE A 72 -2.11 -5.86 -2.82
CA ILE A 72 -2.35 -4.41 -2.56
C ILE A 72 -3.63 -4.13 -1.74
N LYS A 73 -4.56 -5.09 -1.62
CA LYS A 73 -5.80 -4.92 -0.85
C LYS A 73 -5.97 -5.87 0.33
N SER A 74 -5.23 -6.98 0.39
CA SER A 74 -5.48 -8.06 1.35
C SER A 74 -4.61 -8.01 2.61
N GLU A 75 -3.44 -7.38 2.54
CA GLU A 75 -2.41 -7.50 3.57
C GLU A 75 -2.06 -6.13 4.16
N SER A 76 -2.92 -5.60 5.03
CA SER A 76 -2.40 -4.63 6.01
C SER A 76 -1.38 -5.36 6.90
N PRO A 77 -0.28 -4.72 7.32
CA PRO A 77 0.75 -5.34 8.17
C PRO A 77 0.20 -5.89 9.50
N LYS A 78 -1.00 -5.43 9.94
CA LYS A 78 -1.73 -6.00 11.06
C LYS A 78 -2.37 -7.36 10.76
N SER A 79 -2.94 -7.54 9.57
CA SER A 79 -3.57 -8.79 9.15
C SER A 79 -2.55 -9.92 9.10
N THR A 80 -1.39 -9.67 8.48
CA THR A 80 -0.29 -10.63 8.42
C THR A 80 0.28 -10.97 9.80
N ARG A 81 0.43 -10.01 10.71
CA ARG A 81 0.86 -10.32 12.09
C ARG A 81 -0.12 -11.23 12.82
N LYS A 82 -1.43 -10.95 12.74
CA LYS A 82 -2.46 -11.81 13.34
C LYS A 82 -2.44 -13.22 12.75
N LEU A 83 -2.36 -13.36 11.44
CA LEU A 83 -2.28 -14.68 10.78
C LEU A 83 -1.03 -15.47 11.19
N ILE A 84 0.10 -14.80 11.41
CA ILE A 84 1.33 -15.43 11.90
C ILE A 84 1.16 -15.86 13.36
N GLU A 85 0.57 -15.02 14.21
CA GLU A 85 0.29 -15.33 15.62
C GLU A 85 -0.72 -16.48 15.77
N ASP A 86 -1.75 -16.53 14.92
CA ASP A 86 -2.78 -17.58 14.90
C ASP A 86 -2.26 -18.92 14.35
N SER A 87 -1.24 -18.90 13.49
CA SER A 87 -0.58 -20.10 12.94
C SER A 87 0.44 -20.73 13.90
N GLN A 88 0.84 -20.00 14.94
CA GLN A 88 1.82 -20.43 15.96
C GLN A 88 1.15 -20.98 17.24
N ARG A 89 -0.18 -21.04 17.28
CA ARG A 89 -0.99 -21.66 18.36
C ARG A 89 -1.57 -22.99 17.90
#